data_AF-A0A3N5T8Y4-F1
#
_entry.id   AF-A0A3N5T8Y4-F1
#
_cell.length_a   1.000
_cell.length_b   1.000
_cell.length_c   1.000
_cell.angle_alpha   90.00
_cell.angle_beta   90.00
_cell.angle_gamma   90.00
#
_symmetry.space_group_name_H-M   'P 1'
#
loop_
_entity.id
_entity.type
_entity.pdbx_description
1 polymer ?
#
loop_
_entity_poly.entity_id
_entity_poly.type
_entity_poly.pdbx_seq_one_letter_code
_entity_poly.pdbx_strand_id
1 'polypeptide(L)'
;MRTVENLRENPRLSLVILDPKTLKGFQILGQMERIEKGAMLDGYAPETEEKWAGLPQAEHQLLIRVTEVLHLAPGPHSDEALD
;
A
#
# COMPACT_ATOMS: atom_id res chain seq x y z
N MET A 1 -13.94 -4.57 -6.29
CA MET A 1 -12.95 -4.91 -5.22
C MET A 1 -13.24 -4.01 -4.04
N ARG A 2 -13.64 -4.60 -2.90
CA ARG A 2 -14.17 -3.84 -1.75
C ARG A 2 -13.20 -2.76 -1.25
N THR A 3 -11.89 -3.02 -1.25
CA THR A 3 -10.89 -2.02 -0.86
C THR A 3 -10.88 -0.79 -1.79
N VAL A 4 -10.98 -0.97 -3.11
CA VAL A 4 -11.06 0.17 -4.05
C VAL A 4 -12.36 0.94 -3.88
N GLU A 5 -13.48 0.25 -3.66
CA GLU A 5 -14.77 0.89 -3.38
C GLU A 5 -14.69 1.75 -2.11
N ASN A 6 -14.15 1.20 -1.02
CA ASN A 6 -13.94 1.94 0.21
C ASN A 6 -13.05 3.17 0.02
N LEU A 7 -11.97 3.06 -0.76
CA LEU A 7 -11.04 4.17 -1.02
C LEU A 7 -11.63 5.27 -1.91
N ARG A 8 -12.63 4.94 -2.74
CA ARG A 8 -13.39 5.93 -3.52
C ARG A 8 -14.34 6.76 -2.65
N GLU A 9 -14.89 6.17 -1.60
CA GLU A 9 -15.77 6.86 -0.64
C GLU A 9 -14.98 7.58 0.46
N ASN A 10 -13.89 6.98 0.94
CA ASN A 10 -13.01 7.52 1.96
C ASN A 10 -11.54 7.25 1.59
N PRO A 11 -10.78 8.26 1.15
CA PRO A 11 -9.42 8.07 0.65
C PRO A 11 -8.41 7.74 1.75
N ARG A 12 -8.79 7.82 3.03
CA ARG A 12 -7.88 7.50 4.15
C ARG A 12 -7.63 6.00 4.25
N LEU A 13 -6.37 5.63 4.42
CA LEU A 13 -5.94 4.25 4.58
C LEU A 13 -4.82 4.12 5.60
N SER A 14 -4.65 2.89 6.06
CA SER A 14 -3.52 2.45 6.88
C SER A 14 -2.92 1.19 6.27
N LEU A 15 -1.60 1.16 6.12
CA LEU A 15 -0.84 -0.02 5.71
C LEU A 15 0.07 -0.45 6.87
N VAL A 16 0.04 -1.72 7.23
CA VAL A 16 0.91 -2.27 8.28
C VAL A 16 1.92 -3.20 7.64
N ILE A 17 3.21 -2.96 7.93
CA ILE A 17 4.32 -3.85 7.60
C ILE A 17 4.80 -4.43 8.92
N LEU A 18 4.72 -5.76 9.07
CA LEU A 18 5.01 -6.45 10.32
C LEU A 18 6.06 -7.54 10.09
N ASP A 19 7.08 -7.59 10.96
CA ASP A 19 7.92 -8.77 11.11
C ASP A 19 7.18 -9.79 11.98
N PRO A 20 6.80 -10.96 11.44
CA PRO A 20 6.02 -11.96 12.18
C PRO A 20 6.79 -12.60 13.34
N LYS A 21 8.14 -12.53 13.36
CA LYS A 21 8.95 -13.12 14.44
C LYS A 21 8.99 -12.24 15.67
N THR A 22 9.10 -10.93 15.47
CA THR A 22 9.25 -9.95 16.55
C THR A 22 7.94 -9.23 16.87
N LEU A 23 6.95 -9.33 15.99
CA LEU A 23 5.70 -8.55 16.00
C LEU A 23 5.96 -7.03 16.03
N LYS A 24 7.14 -6.62 15.56
CA LYS A 24 7.50 -5.22 15.37
C LYS A 24 7.35 -4.84 13.91
N GLY A 25 7.13 -3.57 13.65
CA GLY A 25 6.84 -3.10 12.32
C GLY A 25 6.60 -1.61 12.23
N PHE A 26 5.93 -1.24 11.16
CA PHE A 26 5.54 0.13 10.87
C PHE A 26 4.08 0.18 10.44
N GLN A 27 3.37 1.19 10.91
CA GLN A 27 2.08 1.58 10.38
C GLN A 27 2.24 2.85 9.57
N ILE A 28 1.85 2.79 8.31
CA ILE A 28 1.87 3.91 7.38
C ILE A 28 0.45 4.42 7.26
N LEU A 29 0.22 5.65 7.70
CA LEU A 29 -1.04 6.36 7.51
C LEU A 29 -0.93 7.23 6.27
N GLY A 30 -2.02 7.31 5.50
CA GLY A 30 -2.02 8.14 4.31
C GLY A 30 -3.39 8.32 3.70
N GLN A 31 -3.37 9.04 2.59
CA GLN A 31 -4.54 9.28 1.75
C GLN A 31 -4.25 8.87 0.32
N MET A 32 -5.20 8.17 -0.29
CA MET A 32 -5.17 7.84 -1.70
C MET A 32 -5.34 9.11 -2.53
N GLU A 33 -4.41 9.35 -3.44
CA GLU A 33 -4.45 10.47 -4.39
C GLU A 33 -5.04 10.05 -5.73
N ARG A 34 -4.67 8.84 -6.18
CA ARG A 34 -5.08 8.32 -7.48
C ARG A 34 -5.26 6.80 -7.41
N ILE A 35 -6.29 6.32 -8.10
CA ILE A 35 -6.47 4.92 -8.45
C ILE A 35 -6.40 4.82 -9.96
N GLU A 36 -5.40 4.11 -10.47
CA GLU A 36 -5.29 3.79 -11.88
C GLU A 36 -5.75 2.35 -12.06
N LYS A 37 -6.72 2.12 -12.94
CA LYS A 37 -6.92 0.77 -13.44
C LYS A 37 -5.74 0.47 -14.35
N GLY A 38 -4.95 -0.54 -14.01
CA GLY A 38 -4.02 -1.10 -14.97
C GLY A 38 -4.86 -1.54 -16.16
N ALA A 39 -4.66 -0.94 -17.34
CA ALA A 39 -5.07 -1.61 -18.55
C ALA A 39 -4.43 -2.99 -18.51
N MET A 40 -5.15 -4.04 -18.92
CA MET A 40 -4.49 -5.30 -19.26
C MET A 40 -3.26 -4.91 -20.10
N LEU A 41 -2.08 -5.32 -19.66
CA LEU A 41 -0.86 -5.18 -20.45
C LEU A 41 -1.10 -6.00 -21.71
N ASP A 42 -1.59 -5.33 -22.75
CA ASP A 42 -1.87 -5.86 -24.09
C ASP A 42 -0.57 -5.95 -24.91
N GLY A 43 0.57 -6.11 -24.24
CA GLY A 43 1.89 -6.19 -24.85
C GLY A 43 2.47 -4.84 -25.26
N TYR A 44 1.93 -3.71 -24.78
CA TYR A 44 2.37 -2.37 -25.20
C TYR A 44 3.68 -1.89 -24.53
N ALA A 45 4.16 -2.56 -23.48
CA ALA A 45 5.38 -2.14 -22.75
C ALA A 45 6.25 -3.34 -22.27
N PRO A 46 6.89 -4.07 -23.19
CA PRO A 46 7.63 -5.31 -22.89
C PRO A 46 8.78 -5.11 -21.89
N GLU A 47 9.46 -3.96 -21.93
CA GLU A 47 10.58 -3.66 -21.00
C GLU A 47 10.13 -3.46 -19.55
N THR A 48 8.86 -3.10 -19.35
CA THR A 48 8.28 -2.97 -18.03
C THR A 48 7.74 -4.33 -17.59
N GLU A 49 7.06 -5.07 -18.47
CA GLU A 49 6.54 -6.41 -18.23
C GLU A 49 7.58 -7.39 -17.65
N GLU A 50 8.82 -7.41 -18.14
CA GLU A 50 9.87 -8.28 -17.58
C GLU A 50 10.15 -8.01 -16.08
N LYS A 51 10.02 -6.77 -15.62
CA LYS A 51 10.21 -6.40 -14.21
C LYS A 51 9.03 -6.83 -13.32
N TRP A 52 7.85 -6.99 -13.92
CA TRP A 52 6.63 -7.42 -13.23
C TRP A 52 6.26 -8.88 -13.54
N ALA A 53 7.05 -9.58 -14.37
CA ALA A 53 6.86 -10.96 -14.79
C ALA A 53 7.03 -11.92 -13.60
N GLY A 54 5.99 -12.03 -12.79
CA GLY A 54 5.99 -12.80 -11.54
C GLY A 54 5.16 -12.16 -10.44
N LEU A 55 4.83 -10.87 -10.57
CA LEU A 55 3.86 -10.20 -9.73
C LEU A 55 2.47 -10.37 -10.37
N PRO A 56 1.42 -10.72 -9.60
CA PRO A 56 0.07 -10.81 -10.14
C PRO A 56 -0.28 -9.49 -10.83
N GLN A 57 -0.77 -9.58 -12.08
CA GLN A 57 -1.15 -8.41 -12.87
C GLN A 57 -2.04 -7.50 -12.01
N ALA A 58 -1.54 -6.30 -11.73
CA ALA A 58 -2.24 -5.38 -10.84
C ALA A 58 -3.43 -4.76 -11.58
N GLU A 59 -4.63 -5.26 -11.30
CA GLU A 59 -5.89 -4.67 -11.82
C GLU A 59 -6.03 -3.18 -11.39
N HIS A 60 -5.36 -2.78 -10.30
CA HIS A 60 -5.41 -1.45 -9.72
C HIS A 60 -4.05 -1.02 -9.15
N GLN A 61 -3.57 0.16 -9.56
CA GLN A 61 -2.44 0.86 -8.96
C GLN A 61 -2.95 2.02 -8.09
N LEU A 62 -2.47 2.09 -6.84
CA LEU A 62 -2.81 3.13 -5.88
C LEU A 62 -1.62 4.06 -5.67
N LEU A 63 -1.82 5.36 -5.89
CA LEU A 63 -0.89 6.39 -5.45
C LEU A 63 -1.34 6.89 -4.08
N ILE A 64 -0.46 6.82 -3.09
CA ILE A 64 -0.76 7.14 -1.70
C ILE A 64 0.16 8.26 -1.24
N ARG A 65 -0.42 9.37 -0.77
CA ARG A 65 0.29 10.39 -0.02
C ARG A 65 0.43 9.94 1.43
N VAL A 66 1.64 9.61 1.84
CA VAL A 66 1.96 9.27 3.23
C VAL A 66 1.84 10.52 4.09
N THR A 67 1.09 10.43 5.18
CA THR A 67 0.94 11.50 6.17
C THR A 67 1.75 11.24 7.41
N GLU A 68 1.88 9.98 7.81
CA GLU A 68 2.58 9.60 9.04
C GLU A 68 3.11 8.16 8.93
N VAL A 69 4.26 7.91 9.57
CA VAL A 69 4.79 6.56 9.77
C VAL A 69 5.00 6.37 11.27
N LEU A 70 4.30 5.39 11.83
CA LEU A 70 4.37 5.03 13.24
C LEU A 70 5.18 3.75 13.39
N HIS A 71 5.98 3.67 14.45
CA HIS A 71 6.44 2.39 14.94
C HIS A 71 5.24 1.55 15.40
N LEU A 72 5.32 0.25 15.19
CA LEU A 72 4.37 -0.71 15.75
C LEU A 72 5.17 -1.77 16.51
N ALA A 73 4.83 -2.01 17.77
CA ALA A 73 5.49 -2.99 18.62
C ALA A 73 4.51 -3.57 19.65
N PRO A 74 4.77 -4.76 20.22
CA PRO A 74 3.93 -5.30 21.28
C PRO A 74 4.17 -4.55 22.61
N GLY A 75 3.12 -4.04 23.23
CA GLY A 75 3.17 -3.40 24.55
C GLY A 75 2.28 -2.14 24.63
N PRO A 76 2.01 -1.61 25.84
CA PRO A 76 1.29 -0.35 25.97
C PRO A 76 2.12 0.81 25.38
N HIS A 77 1.47 1.69 24.61
CA HIS A 77 2.05 2.89 23.98
C HIS A 77 3.14 2.61 22.91
N SER A 78 2.86 1.72 21.97
CA SER A 78 3.81 1.36 20.90
C SER A 78 3.81 2.28 19.68
N ASP A 79 2.99 3.32 19.69
CA ASP A 79 2.61 4.10 18.51
C ASP A 79 3.39 5.42 18.52
N GLU A 80 4.71 5.34 18.43
CA GLU A 80 5.58 6.52 18.35
C GLU A 80 5.78 6.92 16.89
N ALA A 81 5.55 8.20 16.58
CA ALA A 81 5.85 8.76 15.27
C ALA A 81 7.35 8.74 15.00
N LEU A 82 7.72 8.37 13.78
CA LEU A 82 9.08 8.53 13.30
C LEU A 82 9.30 9.99 12.88
N ASP A 83 10.21 10.67 13.58
CA ASP A 83 10.78 11.97 13.17
C ASP A 83 11.72 11.82 11.95
#